data_AF-A0A812Z279-F1
#
_entry.id   AF-A0A812Z279-F1
#
_cell.length_a   1.000
_cell.length_b   1.000
_cell.length_c   1.000
_cell.angle_alpha   90.00
_cell.angle_beta   90.00
_cell.angle_gamma   90.00
#
_symmetry.space_group_name_H-M   'P 1'
#
loop_
_entity.id
_entity.type
_entity.pdbx_description
1 polymer ?
#
loop_
_entity_poly.entity_id
_entity_poly.type
_entity_poly.pdbx_seq_one_letter_code
_entity_poly.pdbx_strand_id
1 'polypeptide(L)'
;MASQLTSGSVCRDDVKQLVENLNIFTLDTHSFVESSGSLKPLDLPLVDSPTAGFLKCFVDIITDVSAFPKTEIKQALVSKKIHELPAPYGLTQKIDTPTKIDIAVINQNNGTFCVVKIVNLSEKTKVSRVQNLCYGKCQAVDWVGDIKAVKKIREEGKPEADRTPEEWDYGFDFIQDHGPRENIKNRQLRWITKEIARKDSPICKWPPVLVEKSLRNLAQDGVLSQVHEVWPLTLYDLDIRILRALEPLIPTLVEKADGFHGLPGACKTPVARTLAMAISRYWIHKARKDGEIRPSFRQACDFDFFRGQAGSLMRPDIFDDGTLSDQPFRKVKAFTYVSNIESMPKERWGAAKWAKGQPRIYCVNEFEENTEPKFDQSLLQQAEGISTYVSHDDFLKMLEPSWYPKENSNANVMAVLKRTHNFLNTATSLYVRPAGEKPCPVLRHPLGDKTDYLHRDSRSVCDFHRKGGTDLPDDFETKLQWESNWFSKAMSEDT
;
A
#
# COMPACT_ATOMS: atom_id res chain seq x y z
N MET A 1 6.00 -51.99 -13.04
CA MET A 1 4.52 -52.00 -13.05
C MET A 1 4.06 -50.90 -13.99
N ALA A 2 3.35 -51.23 -15.06
CA ALA A 2 2.88 -50.25 -16.05
C ALA A 2 1.70 -49.46 -15.47
N SER A 3 1.84 -48.15 -15.30
CA SER A 3 0.74 -47.26 -14.95
C SER A 3 -0.26 -47.20 -16.11
N GLN A 4 -1.54 -47.46 -15.83
CA GLN A 4 -2.60 -47.31 -16.82
C GLN A 4 -2.84 -45.83 -17.08
N LEU A 5 -2.44 -45.33 -18.26
CA LEU A 5 -2.84 -44.03 -18.78
C LEU A 5 -4.37 -44.01 -18.99
N THR A 6 -5.07 -43.21 -18.20
CA THR A 6 -6.53 -43.01 -18.29
C THR A 6 -6.84 -41.91 -19.31
N SER A 7 -7.33 -42.30 -20.49
CA SER A 7 -7.69 -41.35 -21.55
C SER A 7 -9.07 -40.70 -21.29
N GLY A 8 -9.08 -39.44 -20.83
CA GLY A 8 -10.28 -38.57 -20.86
C GLY A 8 -10.58 -38.02 -22.27
N SER A 9 -11.81 -37.56 -22.51
CA SER A 9 -12.18 -36.86 -23.76
C SER A 9 -11.91 -35.37 -23.62
N VAL A 10 -11.08 -34.83 -24.53
CA VAL A 10 -10.64 -33.42 -24.57
C VAL A 10 -11.49 -32.63 -25.58
N CYS A 11 -11.81 -31.36 -25.28
CA CYS A 11 -12.51 -30.45 -26.18
C CYS A 11 -11.65 -29.26 -26.62
N ARG A 12 -12.17 -28.47 -27.58
CA ARG A 12 -11.48 -27.34 -28.24
C ARG A 12 -10.94 -26.29 -27.25
N ASP A 13 -11.69 -26.03 -26.18
CA ASP A 13 -11.36 -24.97 -25.24
C ASP A 13 -10.20 -25.36 -24.32
N ASP A 14 -9.97 -26.66 -24.11
CA ASP A 14 -8.86 -27.17 -23.29
C ASP A 14 -7.50 -26.97 -23.98
N VAL A 15 -7.46 -27.09 -25.32
CA VAL A 15 -6.24 -26.89 -26.14
C VAL A 15 -5.99 -25.41 -26.41
N LYS A 16 -7.04 -24.61 -26.65
CA LYS A 16 -6.92 -23.15 -26.81
C LYS A 16 -6.37 -22.45 -25.57
N GLN A 17 -6.72 -22.94 -24.38
CA GLN A 17 -6.32 -22.35 -23.11
C GLN A 17 -4.88 -22.69 -22.71
N LEU A 18 -4.34 -23.82 -23.17
CA LEU A 18 -2.92 -24.16 -23.07
C LEU A 18 -2.05 -23.35 -24.04
N VAL A 19 -2.67 -22.81 -25.09
CA VAL A 19 -1.93 -22.20 -26.20
C VAL A 19 -2.64 -20.98 -26.76
N GLU A 20 -2.59 -19.88 -26.00
CA GLU A 20 -3.23 -18.59 -26.36
C GLU A 20 -2.68 -17.94 -27.65
N ASN A 21 -1.71 -18.57 -28.32
CA ASN A 21 -0.98 -18.02 -29.46
C ASN A 21 -0.87 -18.98 -30.68
N LEU A 22 -1.64 -20.08 -30.76
CA LEU A 22 -1.66 -20.99 -31.92
C LEU A 22 -2.86 -20.75 -32.86
N ASN A 23 -2.60 -20.86 -34.17
CA ASN A 23 -3.65 -20.98 -35.19
C ASN A 23 -4.17 -22.43 -35.21
N ILE A 24 -5.25 -22.69 -34.45
CA ILE A 24 -5.89 -24.03 -34.35
C ILE A 24 -7.08 -24.09 -35.32
N PHE A 25 -7.04 -25.03 -36.27
CA PHE A 25 -8.13 -25.31 -37.21
C PHE A 25 -8.98 -26.48 -36.69
N THR A 26 -10.26 -26.23 -36.40
CA THR A 26 -11.18 -27.26 -35.92
C THR A 26 -12.14 -27.71 -37.02
N LEU A 27 -12.20 -29.02 -37.27
CA LEU A 27 -13.08 -29.64 -38.27
C LEU A 27 -14.58 -29.66 -37.93
N ASP A 28 -15.03 -28.92 -36.91
CA ASP A 28 -16.44 -28.92 -36.50
C ASP A 28 -17.09 -27.55 -36.21
N THR A 29 -16.45 -26.40 -36.48
CA THR A 29 -17.17 -25.10 -36.44
C THR A 29 -16.47 -23.97 -37.20
N HIS A 30 -17.27 -23.18 -37.92
CA HIS A 30 -16.88 -22.01 -38.72
C HIS A 30 -16.11 -20.94 -37.92
N SER A 31 -14.84 -20.70 -38.22
CA SER A 31 -14.15 -19.40 -38.04
C SER A 31 -12.70 -19.47 -38.52
N PHE A 32 -12.25 -18.40 -39.18
CA PHE A 32 -10.89 -18.19 -39.67
C PHE A 32 -10.32 -16.97 -38.94
N VAL A 33 -9.21 -17.11 -38.22
CA VAL A 33 -8.48 -16.00 -37.58
C VAL A 33 -6.98 -16.26 -37.73
N GLU A 34 -6.22 -15.24 -38.15
CA GLU A 34 -4.76 -15.26 -38.22
C GLU A 34 -4.17 -14.59 -36.97
N SER A 35 -3.25 -15.26 -36.28
CA SER A 35 -2.39 -14.63 -35.26
C SER A 35 -0.92 -15.01 -35.43
N SER A 36 -0.03 -14.14 -34.92
CA SER A 36 1.40 -14.05 -35.21
C SER A 36 2.32 -14.47 -34.04
N GLY A 37 1.92 -15.47 -33.26
CA GLY A 37 2.66 -15.91 -32.05
C GLY A 37 3.75 -16.96 -32.30
N SER A 38 4.75 -17.01 -31.41
CA SER A 38 6.01 -17.77 -31.52
C SER A 38 6.08 -19.05 -30.64
N LEU A 39 5.10 -19.94 -30.71
CA LEU A 39 5.20 -21.25 -30.02
C LEU A 39 6.00 -22.27 -30.81
N LYS A 40 6.65 -23.18 -30.08
CA LYS A 40 7.36 -24.34 -30.64
C LYS A 40 6.55 -25.61 -30.36
N PRO A 41 6.62 -26.65 -31.21
CA PRO A 41 5.97 -27.94 -30.98
C PRO A 41 6.29 -28.62 -29.63
N LEU A 42 7.35 -28.19 -28.94
CA LEU A 42 7.80 -28.67 -27.63
C LEU A 42 6.98 -28.17 -26.43
N ASP A 43 6.04 -27.25 -26.63
CA ASP A 43 5.31 -26.60 -25.53
C ASP A 43 4.04 -27.38 -25.10
N LEU A 44 3.71 -28.48 -25.79
CA LEU A 44 2.67 -29.42 -25.38
C LEU A 44 3.27 -30.53 -24.50
N PRO A 45 2.59 -31.01 -23.44
CA PRO A 45 3.08 -32.10 -22.60
C PRO A 45 2.94 -33.43 -23.35
N LEU A 46 3.80 -33.64 -24.34
CA LEU A 46 3.76 -34.80 -25.22
C LEU A 46 4.79 -35.83 -24.77
N VAL A 47 4.34 -37.07 -24.69
CA VAL A 47 5.18 -38.25 -24.55
C VAL A 47 5.10 -39.08 -25.81
N ASP A 48 6.14 -39.85 -26.08
CA ASP A 48 6.11 -40.78 -27.18
C ASP A 48 4.95 -41.77 -27.00
N SER A 49 4.24 -42.07 -28.09
CA SER A 49 3.11 -42.99 -28.03
C SER A 49 3.59 -44.32 -27.42
N PRO A 50 2.83 -44.94 -26.50
CA PRO A 50 3.23 -46.21 -25.91
C PRO A 50 3.43 -47.28 -27.00
N THR A 51 4.19 -48.34 -26.74
CA THR A 51 4.43 -49.41 -27.72
C THR A 51 3.26 -50.38 -27.86
N ALA A 52 2.35 -50.42 -26.88
CA ALA A 52 1.18 -51.28 -26.86
C ALA A 52 0.00 -50.59 -26.14
N GLY A 53 -1.20 -51.15 -26.29
CA GLY A 53 -2.42 -50.65 -25.67
C GLY A 53 -3.35 -49.96 -26.66
N PHE A 54 -4.16 -49.03 -26.15
CA PHE A 54 -5.16 -48.30 -26.92
C PHE A 54 -5.09 -46.80 -26.64
N LEU A 55 -5.26 -45.99 -27.68
CA LEU A 55 -5.36 -44.54 -27.60
C LEU A 55 -6.73 -44.10 -28.11
N LYS A 56 -7.33 -43.15 -27.40
CA LYS A 56 -8.53 -42.42 -27.88
C LYS A 56 -8.15 -41.07 -28.50
N CYS A 57 -7.11 -40.43 -27.95
CA CYS A 57 -6.56 -39.18 -28.43
C CYS A 57 -5.06 -39.35 -28.67
N PHE A 58 -4.55 -38.81 -29.78
CA PHE A 58 -3.13 -38.81 -30.12
C PHE A 58 -2.77 -37.57 -30.92
N VAL A 59 -1.47 -37.28 -30.99
CA VAL A 59 -0.90 -36.15 -31.73
C VAL A 59 0.03 -36.69 -32.82
N ASP A 60 -0.14 -36.23 -34.05
CA ASP A 60 0.76 -36.51 -35.17
C ASP A 60 1.54 -35.23 -35.53
N ILE A 61 2.86 -35.27 -35.34
CA ILE A 61 3.76 -34.14 -35.61
C ILE A 61 4.61 -34.44 -36.83
N ILE A 62 4.44 -33.63 -37.87
CA ILE A 62 5.21 -33.70 -39.11
C ILE A 62 6.06 -32.44 -39.22
N THR A 63 7.37 -32.57 -39.25
CA THR A 63 8.28 -31.44 -39.47
C THR A 63 8.64 -31.32 -40.94
N ASP A 64 9.13 -30.14 -41.32
CA ASP A 64 9.77 -29.90 -42.61
C ASP A 64 8.85 -30.10 -43.83
N VAL A 65 7.56 -29.80 -43.66
CA VAL A 65 6.57 -29.80 -44.75
C VAL A 65 6.84 -28.62 -45.67
N SER A 66 7.01 -28.87 -46.97
CA SER A 66 7.49 -27.86 -47.94
C SER A 66 6.40 -26.90 -48.45
N ALA A 67 5.13 -27.26 -48.35
CA ALA A 67 4.02 -26.46 -48.89
C ALA A 67 2.79 -26.52 -47.99
N PHE A 68 2.10 -25.38 -47.81
CA PHE A 68 0.85 -25.28 -47.08
C PHE A 68 -0.33 -24.94 -48.03
N PRO A 69 -1.07 -25.95 -48.54
CA PRO A 69 -2.16 -25.76 -49.49
C PRO A 69 -3.42 -25.25 -48.77
N LYS A 70 -3.38 -23.99 -48.32
CA LYS A 70 -4.41 -23.31 -47.51
C LYS A 70 -5.81 -23.42 -48.13
N THR A 71 -5.92 -23.32 -49.45
CA THR A 71 -7.21 -23.37 -50.17
C THR A 71 -7.83 -24.76 -50.14
N GLU A 72 -7.05 -25.81 -50.40
CA GLU A 72 -7.51 -27.20 -50.42
C GLU A 72 -7.91 -27.66 -49.01
N ILE A 73 -7.10 -27.30 -48.01
CA ILE A 73 -7.43 -27.55 -46.61
C ILE A 73 -8.75 -26.85 -46.26
N LYS A 74 -8.92 -25.56 -46.58
CA LYS A 74 -10.18 -24.84 -46.34
C LYS A 74 -11.37 -25.51 -47.01
N GLN A 75 -11.24 -26.00 -48.24
CA GLN A 75 -12.32 -26.68 -48.95
C GLN A 75 -12.70 -28.01 -48.27
N ALA A 76 -11.71 -28.83 -47.88
CA ALA A 76 -11.94 -30.08 -47.15
C ALA A 76 -12.55 -29.83 -45.75
N LEU A 77 -12.17 -28.73 -45.08
CA LEU A 77 -12.77 -28.31 -43.81
C LEU A 77 -14.25 -27.93 -43.99
N VAL A 78 -14.60 -27.18 -45.05
CA VAL A 78 -15.98 -26.78 -45.35
C VAL A 78 -16.86 -27.96 -45.74
N SER A 79 -16.33 -28.92 -46.51
CA SER A 79 -17.07 -30.12 -46.91
C SER A 79 -17.27 -31.13 -45.77
N LYS A 80 -16.62 -30.91 -44.61
CA LYS A 80 -16.55 -31.85 -43.47
C LYS A 80 -16.02 -33.24 -43.85
N LYS A 81 -15.27 -33.34 -44.94
CA LYS A 81 -14.71 -34.61 -45.41
C LYS A 81 -13.23 -34.69 -45.06
N ILE A 82 -12.96 -35.16 -43.86
CA ILE A 82 -11.60 -35.31 -43.30
C ILE A 82 -10.67 -36.14 -44.20
N HIS A 83 -11.22 -37.12 -44.92
CA HIS A 83 -10.48 -37.97 -45.84
C HIS A 83 -10.12 -37.29 -47.18
N GLU A 84 -10.64 -36.10 -47.45
CA GLU A 84 -10.26 -35.27 -48.61
C GLU A 84 -9.12 -34.29 -48.28
N LEU A 85 -8.62 -34.27 -47.03
CA LEU A 85 -7.46 -33.46 -46.68
C LEU A 85 -6.21 -33.93 -47.44
N PRO A 86 -5.45 -33.03 -48.09
CA PRO A 86 -4.24 -33.40 -48.80
C PRO A 86 -3.19 -33.96 -47.84
N ALA A 87 -2.33 -34.85 -48.33
CA ALA A 87 -1.17 -35.28 -47.56
C ALA A 87 -0.21 -34.09 -47.32
N PRO A 88 0.40 -33.95 -46.12
CA PRO A 88 0.29 -34.80 -44.93
C PRO A 88 -0.75 -34.30 -43.89
N TYR A 89 -1.65 -33.39 -44.28
CA TYR A 89 -2.63 -32.73 -43.41
C TYR A 89 -3.80 -33.64 -43.01
N GLY A 90 -4.10 -34.66 -43.80
CA GLY A 90 -5.05 -35.72 -43.48
C GLY A 90 -4.44 -36.88 -42.66
N LEU A 91 -5.16 -38.00 -42.61
CA LEU A 91 -4.65 -39.27 -42.10
C LEU A 91 -4.16 -40.14 -43.27
N THR A 92 -3.19 -41.01 -43.02
CA THR A 92 -2.65 -41.91 -44.06
C THR A 92 -3.65 -42.98 -44.51
N GLN A 93 -4.64 -43.29 -43.67
CA GLN A 93 -5.69 -44.29 -43.94
C GLN A 93 -7.06 -43.74 -43.54
N LYS A 94 -8.11 -44.27 -44.17
CA LYS A 94 -9.49 -43.95 -43.79
C LYS A 94 -9.81 -44.55 -42.41
N ILE A 95 -10.57 -43.80 -41.63
CA ILE A 95 -11.13 -44.26 -40.34
C ILE A 95 -12.64 -44.38 -40.52
N ASP A 96 -13.17 -45.56 -40.19
CA ASP A 96 -14.60 -45.87 -40.32
C ASP A 96 -15.44 -45.35 -39.15
N THR A 97 -14.79 -44.81 -38.11
CA THR A 97 -15.43 -44.25 -36.93
C THR A 97 -15.46 -42.71 -36.97
N PRO A 98 -16.48 -42.09 -36.37
CA PRO A 98 -16.52 -40.63 -36.21
C PRO A 98 -15.23 -40.13 -35.55
N THR A 99 -14.54 -39.23 -36.24
CA THR A 99 -13.23 -38.73 -35.83
C THR A 99 -13.25 -37.22 -35.88
N LYS A 100 -12.71 -36.59 -34.85
CA LYS A 100 -12.42 -35.15 -34.85
C LYS A 100 -10.93 -34.96 -35.03
N ILE A 101 -10.55 -34.07 -35.94
CA ILE A 101 -9.15 -33.65 -36.12
C ILE A 101 -9.06 -32.15 -35.95
N ASP A 102 -8.15 -31.71 -35.10
CA ASP A 102 -7.71 -30.32 -35.00
C ASP A 102 -6.30 -30.22 -35.60
N ILE A 103 -6.07 -29.27 -36.51
CA ILE A 103 -4.78 -29.10 -37.21
C ILE A 103 -4.17 -27.75 -36.79
N ALA A 104 -2.88 -27.72 -36.52
CA ALA A 104 -2.09 -26.50 -36.38
C ALA A 104 -0.91 -26.55 -37.36
N VAL A 105 -0.60 -25.41 -37.98
CA VAL A 105 0.53 -25.27 -38.91
C VAL A 105 1.41 -24.14 -38.44
N ILE A 106 2.68 -24.45 -38.20
CA ILE A 106 3.67 -23.58 -37.55
C ILE A 106 4.83 -23.36 -38.51
N ASN A 107 5.20 -22.10 -38.76
CA ASN A 107 6.37 -21.77 -39.59
C ASN A 107 7.65 -22.19 -38.86
N GLN A 108 8.57 -22.84 -39.56
CA GLN A 108 9.90 -23.14 -39.07
C GLN A 108 10.93 -22.19 -39.68
N ASN A 109 12.07 -22.01 -39.01
CA ASN A 109 13.12 -21.06 -39.41
C ASN A 109 13.78 -21.39 -40.77
N ASN A 110 13.69 -22.66 -41.21
CA ASN A 110 14.20 -23.15 -42.49
C ASN A 110 13.23 -22.90 -43.67
N GLY A 111 12.16 -22.13 -43.49
CA GLY A 111 11.19 -21.82 -44.55
C GLY A 111 10.20 -22.96 -44.85
N THR A 112 10.22 -24.03 -44.06
CA THR A 112 9.23 -25.12 -44.07
C THR A 112 8.21 -24.96 -42.95
N PHE A 113 7.24 -25.88 -42.86
CA PHE A 113 6.20 -25.88 -41.86
C PHE A 113 6.25 -27.13 -40.98
N CYS A 114 5.96 -26.96 -39.69
CA CYS A 114 5.60 -28.05 -38.79
C CYS A 114 4.07 -28.15 -38.72
N VAL A 115 3.54 -29.35 -38.97
CA VAL A 115 2.12 -29.67 -38.93
C VAL A 115 1.85 -30.52 -37.70
N VAL A 116 0.98 -30.04 -36.82
CA VAL A 116 0.54 -30.74 -35.61
C VAL A 116 -0.92 -31.10 -35.78
N LYS A 117 -1.25 -32.40 -35.75
CA LYS A 117 -2.64 -32.88 -35.81
C LYS A 117 -3.02 -33.51 -34.49
N ILE A 118 -4.07 -33.02 -33.86
CA ILE A 118 -4.66 -33.61 -32.66
C ILE A 118 -5.89 -34.39 -33.11
N VAL A 119 -5.82 -35.70 -32.96
CA VAL A 119 -6.85 -36.61 -33.45
C VAL A 119 -7.58 -37.24 -32.27
N ASN A 120 -8.89 -37.04 -32.22
CA ASN A 120 -9.77 -37.61 -31.20
C ASN A 120 -10.75 -38.59 -31.86
N LEU A 121 -10.59 -39.86 -31.53
CA LEU A 121 -11.39 -40.96 -32.04
C LEU A 121 -12.62 -41.15 -31.15
N SER A 122 -13.77 -41.52 -31.72
CA SER A 122 -14.96 -41.84 -30.92
C SER A 122 -14.69 -43.00 -29.94
N GLU A 123 -13.84 -43.95 -30.34
CA GLU A 123 -13.52 -45.17 -29.61
C GLU A 123 -12.00 -45.34 -29.40
N LYS A 124 -11.65 -46.09 -28.35
CA LYS A 124 -10.25 -46.46 -28.08
C LYS A 124 -9.74 -47.38 -29.19
N THR A 125 -8.68 -46.95 -29.88
CA THR A 125 -8.10 -47.67 -31.02
C THR A 125 -6.72 -48.20 -30.66
N LYS A 126 -6.39 -49.41 -31.12
CA LYS A 126 -5.10 -50.05 -30.83
C LYS A 126 -3.97 -49.14 -31.30
N VAL A 127 -2.97 -48.94 -30.44
CA VAL A 127 -1.79 -48.09 -30.68
C VAL A 127 -1.16 -48.35 -32.05
N SER A 128 -0.97 -49.63 -32.41
CA SER A 128 -0.38 -50.00 -33.70
C SER A 128 -1.19 -49.49 -34.90
N ARG A 129 -2.52 -49.44 -34.78
CA ARG A 129 -3.39 -48.85 -35.81
C ARG A 129 -3.31 -47.33 -35.79
N VAL A 130 -3.22 -46.71 -34.61
CA VAL A 130 -3.05 -45.26 -34.47
C VAL A 130 -1.74 -44.78 -35.09
N GLN A 131 -0.63 -45.47 -34.83
CA GLN A 131 0.68 -45.14 -35.43
C GLN A 131 0.64 -45.24 -36.96
N ASN A 132 -0.10 -46.21 -37.50
CA ASN A 132 -0.29 -46.36 -38.94
C ASN A 132 -1.16 -45.27 -39.58
N LEU A 133 -1.87 -44.45 -38.80
CA LEU A 133 -2.68 -43.32 -39.26
C LEU A 133 -1.87 -42.01 -39.38
N CYS A 134 -0.68 -41.96 -38.78
CA CYS A 134 0.19 -40.79 -38.73
C CYS A 134 1.10 -40.71 -39.96
N TYR A 135 1.34 -39.49 -40.43
CA TYR A 135 2.39 -39.19 -41.42
C TYR A 135 3.74 -38.92 -40.76
N GLY A 136 3.74 -38.38 -39.55
CA GLY A 136 4.93 -38.03 -38.79
C GLY A 136 5.02 -38.79 -37.47
N LYS A 137 5.57 -38.13 -36.45
CA LYS A 137 5.80 -38.74 -35.13
C LYS A 137 4.49 -38.80 -34.35
N CYS A 138 4.04 -40.02 -34.07
CA CYS A 138 2.88 -40.26 -33.20
C CYS A 138 3.26 -40.06 -31.72
N GLN A 139 2.57 -39.16 -31.04
CA GLN A 139 2.74 -38.87 -29.62
C GLN A 139 1.40 -39.00 -28.88
N ALA A 140 1.49 -39.32 -27.59
CA ALA A 140 0.38 -39.25 -26.66
C ALA A 140 0.54 -38.00 -25.79
N VAL A 141 -0.57 -37.49 -25.25
CA VAL A 141 -0.50 -36.37 -24.32
C VAL A 141 -0.32 -36.93 -22.89
N ASP A 142 0.74 -36.52 -22.21
CA ASP A 142 1.06 -36.88 -20.83
C ASP A 142 0.27 -35.99 -19.87
N TRP A 143 -0.94 -36.43 -19.57
CA TRP A 143 -1.78 -35.73 -18.61
C TRP A 143 -1.38 -36.12 -17.19
N VAL A 144 -0.48 -35.34 -16.60
CA VAL A 144 -0.22 -35.39 -15.16
C VAL A 144 -1.37 -34.68 -14.43
N GLY A 145 -2.49 -35.40 -14.20
CA GLY A 145 -3.61 -34.91 -13.38
C GLY A 145 -5.00 -35.39 -13.81
N ASP A 146 -5.89 -35.60 -12.84
CA ASP A 146 -7.27 -36.01 -13.06
C ASP A 146 -8.08 -34.84 -13.65
N ILE A 147 -8.52 -34.97 -14.92
CA ILE A 147 -9.32 -33.97 -15.66
C ILE A 147 -10.60 -33.56 -14.90
N LYS A 148 -11.12 -34.43 -14.02
CA LYS A 148 -12.25 -34.09 -13.14
C LYS A 148 -11.89 -33.02 -12.10
N ALA A 149 -10.65 -33.00 -11.59
CA ALA A 149 -10.18 -31.99 -10.65
C ALA A 149 -10.05 -30.61 -11.31
N VAL A 150 -9.58 -30.55 -12.54
CA VAL A 150 -9.43 -29.29 -13.30
C VAL A 150 -10.80 -28.66 -13.64
N LYS A 151 -11.80 -29.46 -14.03
CA LYS A 151 -13.17 -28.97 -14.21
C LYS A 151 -13.81 -28.49 -12.91
N LYS A 152 -13.57 -29.22 -11.81
CA LYS A 152 -14.11 -28.90 -10.49
C LYS A 152 -13.56 -27.58 -9.93
N ILE A 153 -12.25 -27.35 -10.04
CA ILE A 153 -11.60 -26.07 -9.64
C ILE A 153 -12.17 -24.89 -10.45
N ARG A 154 -12.53 -25.11 -11.72
CA ARG A 154 -13.05 -24.06 -12.62
C ARG A 154 -14.53 -23.70 -12.37
N GLU A 155 -15.33 -24.65 -11.90
CA GLU A 155 -16.76 -24.44 -11.60
C GLU A 155 -16.99 -24.01 -10.14
N GLU A 156 -16.17 -24.51 -9.21
CA GLU A 156 -16.33 -24.29 -7.76
C GLU A 156 -15.39 -23.21 -7.21
N GLY A 157 -14.40 -22.76 -8.00
CA GLY A 157 -13.29 -21.91 -7.54
C GLY A 157 -12.18 -22.74 -6.92
N LYS A 158 -10.98 -22.16 -6.82
CA LYS A 158 -9.84 -22.79 -6.15
C LYS A 158 -10.17 -22.97 -4.65
N PRO A 159 -10.12 -24.19 -4.11
CA PRO A 159 -10.35 -24.43 -2.68
C PRO A 159 -9.42 -23.55 -1.82
N GLU A 160 -9.89 -23.18 -0.62
CA GLU A 160 -9.12 -22.34 0.31
C GLU A 160 -7.72 -22.89 0.58
N ALA A 161 -7.61 -24.22 0.71
CA ALA A 161 -6.36 -24.93 0.98
C ALA A 161 -5.34 -24.88 -0.17
N ASP A 162 -5.79 -24.55 -1.39
CA ASP A 162 -4.94 -24.56 -2.58
C ASP A 162 -4.47 -23.16 -2.98
N ARG A 163 -5.02 -22.09 -2.37
CA ARG A 163 -4.65 -20.70 -2.68
C ARG A 163 -3.25 -20.36 -2.15
N THR A 164 -2.45 -19.69 -2.96
CA THR A 164 -1.10 -19.23 -2.54
C THR A 164 -1.20 -17.96 -1.68
N PRO A 165 -0.18 -17.65 -0.87
CA PRO A 165 -0.12 -16.39 -0.11
C PRO A 165 -0.32 -15.15 -0.99
N GLU A 166 0.28 -15.13 -2.18
CA GLU A 166 0.20 -13.99 -3.11
C GLU A 166 -1.22 -13.82 -3.67
N GLU A 167 -1.95 -14.92 -3.91
CA GLU A 167 -3.36 -14.88 -4.31
C GLU A 167 -4.25 -14.34 -3.19
N TRP A 168 -3.90 -14.63 -1.92
CA TRP A 168 -4.59 -14.05 -0.76
C TRP A 168 -4.34 -12.56 -0.65
N ASP A 169 -3.07 -12.13 -0.70
CA ASP A 169 -2.69 -10.73 -0.58
C ASP A 169 -3.36 -9.89 -1.69
N TYR A 170 -3.31 -10.36 -2.94
CA TYR A 170 -3.98 -9.69 -4.06
C TYR A 170 -5.50 -9.55 -3.87
N GLY A 171 -6.15 -10.54 -3.25
CA GLY A 171 -7.56 -10.45 -2.92
C GLY A 171 -7.87 -9.47 -1.78
N PHE A 172 -7.00 -9.36 -0.77
CA PHE A 172 -7.13 -8.35 0.28
C PHE A 172 -6.89 -6.93 -0.26
N ASP A 173 -5.88 -6.73 -1.10
CA ASP A 173 -5.61 -5.46 -1.80
C ASP A 173 -6.82 -5.05 -2.65
N PHE A 174 -7.42 -6.00 -3.37
CA PHE A 174 -8.64 -5.74 -4.14
C PHE A 174 -9.80 -5.26 -3.25
N ILE A 175 -9.99 -5.86 -2.06
CA ILE A 175 -11.00 -5.41 -1.09
C ILE A 175 -10.67 -4.02 -0.57
N GLN A 176 -9.40 -3.72 -0.28
CA GLN A 176 -8.96 -2.42 0.20
C GLN A 176 -9.24 -1.31 -0.82
N ASP A 177 -8.95 -1.56 -2.09
CA ASP A 177 -9.04 -0.56 -3.15
C ASP A 177 -10.48 -0.37 -3.68
N HIS A 178 -11.26 -1.46 -3.75
CA HIS A 178 -12.56 -1.46 -4.44
C HIS A 178 -13.75 -1.72 -3.50
N GLY A 179 -13.47 -2.14 -2.27
CA GLY A 179 -14.48 -2.46 -1.27
C GLY A 179 -15.24 -1.22 -0.79
N PRO A 180 -16.58 -1.25 -0.72
CA PRO A 180 -17.34 -0.11 -0.20
C PRO A 180 -17.12 0.04 1.31
N ARG A 181 -16.69 1.23 1.74
CA ARG A 181 -16.45 1.56 3.16
C ARG A 181 -17.73 1.71 3.99
N GLU A 182 -18.85 2.03 3.34
CA GLU A 182 -20.13 2.23 4.01
C GLU A 182 -21.13 1.14 3.63
N ASN A 183 -21.96 0.72 4.59
CA ASN A 183 -23.03 -0.25 4.34
C ASN A 183 -24.43 0.41 4.23
N ILE A 184 -24.50 1.69 3.84
CA ILE A 184 -25.78 2.36 3.59
C ILE A 184 -26.53 1.61 2.47
N LYS A 185 -27.83 1.33 2.68
CA LYS A 185 -28.69 0.60 1.73
C LYS A 185 -28.15 -0.78 1.33
N ASN A 186 -27.48 -1.49 2.25
CA ASN A 186 -26.89 -2.82 2.04
C ASN A 186 -25.80 -2.84 0.95
N ARG A 187 -25.07 -1.73 0.77
CA ARG A 187 -24.04 -1.60 -0.27
C ARG A 187 -22.93 -2.64 -0.14
N GLN A 188 -22.46 -2.92 1.08
CA GLN A 188 -21.45 -3.96 1.31
C GLN A 188 -22.01 -5.33 0.99
N LEU A 189 -23.20 -5.66 1.48
CA LEU A 189 -23.83 -6.95 1.20
C LEU A 189 -24.00 -7.18 -0.32
N ARG A 190 -24.49 -6.18 -1.06
CA ARG A 190 -24.63 -6.26 -2.53
C ARG A 190 -23.29 -6.47 -3.23
N TRP A 191 -22.25 -5.74 -2.79
CA TRP A 191 -20.91 -5.85 -3.35
C TRP A 191 -20.31 -7.23 -3.07
N ILE A 192 -20.39 -7.73 -1.83
CA ILE A 192 -19.95 -9.08 -1.45
C ILE A 192 -20.62 -10.11 -2.36
N THR A 193 -21.96 -10.10 -2.44
CA THR A 193 -22.72 -11.05 -3.27
C THR A 193 -22.29 -11.04 -4.73
N LYS A 194 -22.00 -9.85 -5.29
CA LYS A 194 -21.57 -9.71 -6.67
C LYS A 194 -20.15 -10.23 -6.87
N GLU A 195 -19.20 -9.77 -6.05
CA GLU A 195 -17.78 -10.01 -6.28
C GLU A 195 -17.36 -11.46 -6.01
N ILE A 196 -17.89 -12.10 -4.96
CA ILE A 196 -17.59 -13.52 -4.70
C ILE A 196 -18.18 -14.46 -5.78
N ALA A 197 -19.18 -13.99 -6.54
CA ALA A 197 -19.79 -14.74 -7.63
C ALA A 197 -19.15 -14.42 -9.00
N ARG A 198 -18.37 -13.34 -9.10
CA ARG A 198 -17.80 -12.85 -10.35
C ARG A 198 -16.50 -13.61 -10.67
N LYS A 199 -16.43 -14.29 -11.81
CA LYS A 199 -15.33 -15.23 -12.15
C LYS A 199 -13.95 -14.56 -12.30
N ASP A 200 -13.93 -13.30 -12.71
CA ASP A 200 -12.76 -12.45 -12.88
C ASP A 200 -12.39 -11.68 -11.60
N SER A 201 -13.18 -11.78 -10.53
CA SER A 201 -12.87 -11.09 -9.27
C SER A 201 -11.72 -11.80 -8.54
N PRO A 202 -10.73 -11.05 -8.01
CA PRO A 202 -9.68 -11.61 -7.16
C PRO A 202 -10.20 -12.38 -5.94
N ILE A 203 -11.41 -12.04 -5.49
CA ILE A 203 -12.08 -12.66 -4.35
C ILE A 203 -13.19 -13.64 -4.75
N CYS A 204 -13.18 -14.12 -5.99
CA CYS A 204 -14.15 -15.11 -6.46
C CYS A 204 -14.12 -16.35 -5.55
N LYS A 205 -15.31 -16.76 -5.07
CA LYS A 205 -15.52 -17.90 -4.17
C LYS A 205 -14.76 -17.81 -2.85
N TRP A 206 -14.39 -16.60 -2.40
CA TRP A 206 -13.95 -16.41 -1.02
C TRP A 206 -15.11 -16.62 -0.04
N PRO A 207 -14.83 -17.03 1.21
CA PRO A 207 -15.84 -17.13 2.24
C PRO A 207 -16.53 -15.77 2.46
N PRO A 208 -17.87 -15.66 2.38
CA PRO A 208 -18.58 -14.40 2.58
C PRO A 208 -18.26 -13.74 3.93
N VAL A 209 -18.09 -14.56 4.98
CA VAL A 209 -17.72 -14.11 6.34
C VAL A 209 -16.33 -13.47 6.37
N LEU A 210 -15.38 -13.98 5.58
CA LEU A 210 -14.05 -13.40 5.49
C LEU A 210 -14.11 -12.04 4.79
N VAL A 211 -14.80 -11.95 3.65
CA VAL A 211 -14.96 -10.69 2.91
C VAL A 211 -15.72 -9.66 3.73
N GLU A 212 -16.77 -10.08 4.44
CA GLU A 212 -17.51 -9.22 5.36
C GLU A 212 -16.62 -8.71 6.50
N LYS A 213 -15.78 -9.59 7.09
CA LYS A 213 -14.82 -9.20 8.13
C LYS A 213 -13.79 -8.21 7.58
N SER A 214 -13.28 -8.41 6.36
CA SER A 214 -12.35 -7.49 5.70
C SER A 214 -12.99 -6.14 5.41
N LEU A 215 -14.21 -6.11 4.88
CA LEU A 215 -14.96 -4.86 4.64
C LEU A 215 -15.36 -4.16 5.94
N ARG A 216 -15.66 -4.93 6.99
CA ARG A 216 -15.89 -4.39 8.33
C ARG A 216 -14.61 -3.80 8.89
N ASN A 217 -13.48 -4.48 8.75
CA ASN A 217 -12.18 -3.94 9.12
C ASN A 217 -11.88 -2.68 8.33
N LEU A 218 -12.17 -2.61 7.02
CA LEU A 218 -11.99 -1.43 6.18
C LEU A 218 -12.95 -0.27 6.55
N ALA A 219 -14.17 -0.59 6.94
CA ALA A 219 -15.17 0.37 7.41
C ALA A 219 -14.88 0.88 8.83
N GLN A 220 -14.30 0.00 9.66
CA GLN A 220 -13.84 0.26 11.02
C GLN A 220 -12.37 0.67 11.07
N ASP A 221 -11.71 0.75 9.92
CA ASP A 221 -10.43 1.45 9.71
C ASP A 221 -10.67 2.95 9.79
N GLY A 222 -11.49 3.34 10.77
CA GLY A 222 -11.57 4.64 11.38
C GLY A 222 -10.29 4.85 12.16
N VAL A 223 -9.19 4.97 11.42
CA VAL A 223 -8.19 5.95 11.78
C VAL A 223 -8.92 7.28 11.66
N LEU A 224 -9.52 7.72 12.78
CA LEU A 224 -10.27 8.98 12.85
C LEU A 224 -9.36 10.19 12.55
N SER A 225 -8.04 9.98 12.63
CA SER A 225 -6.98 10.87 12.16
C SER A 225 -6.38 10.32 10.86
N GLN A 226 -6.37 11.11 9.80
CA GLN A 226 -5.70 10.70 8.56
C GLN A 226 -4.19 10.64 8.76
N VAL A 227 -3.54 9.69 8.08
CA VAL A 227 -2.09 9.62 7.99
C VAL A 227 -1.65 10.55 6.86
N HIS A 228 -0.77 11.48 7.16
CA HIS A 228 -0.20 12.41 6.20
C HIS A 228 1.21 11.96 5.83
N GLU A 229 1.42 11.57 4.57
CA GLU A 229 2.71 11.13 4.04
C GLU A 229 3.45 12.23 3.26
N VAL A 230 2.73 13.29 2.87
CA VAL A 230 3.27 14.38 2.06
C VAL A 230 3.23 15.68 2.84
N TRP A 231 4.37 16.33 2.95
CA TRP A 231 4.52 17.65 3.54
C TRP A 231 5.69 18.38 2.86
N PRO A 232 5.49 19.59 2.31
CA PRO A 232 6.45 20.22 1.41
C PRO A 232 7.54 21.03 2.13
N LEU A 233 7.49 21.13 3.46
CA LEU A 233 8.48 21.85 4.25
C LEU A 233 9.39 20.88 5.00
N THR A 234 10.62 21.34 5.22
CA THR A 234 11.66 20.69 6.01
C THR A 234 12.12 21.62 7.13
N LEU A 235 12.95 21.14 8.06
CA LEU A 235 13.52 22.02 9.10
C LEU A 235 14.30 23.20 8.50
N TYR A 236 14.83 23.07 7.28
CA TYR A 236 15.47 24.17 6.57
C TYR A 236 14.52 25.37 6.34
N ASP A 237 13.23 25.09 6.21
CA ASP A 237 12.18 26.08 5.94
C ASP A 237 11.69 26.78 7.22
N LEU A 238 12.25 26.46 8.38
CA LEU A 238 11.92 27.10 9.64
C LEU A 238 12.85 28.28 9.94
N ASP A 239 12.35 29.24 10.71
CA ASP A 239 13.15 30.38 11.17
C ASP A 239 14.29 29.90 12.10
N ILE A 240 15.47 30.50 11.94
CA ILE A 240 16.66 30.10 12.71
C ILE A 240 16.46 30.20 14.23
N ARG A 241 15.59 31.10 14.71
CA ARG A 241 15.31 31.25 16.14
C ARG A 241 14.59 30.04 16.71
N ILE A 242 13.62 29.48 15.99
CA ILE A 242 12.94 28.27 16.45
C ILE A 242 13.87 27.05 16.32
N LEU A 243 14.72 26.99 15.29
CA LEU A 243 15.72 25.93 15.16
C LEU A 243 16.72 25.93 16.31
N ARG A 244 17.26 27.10 16.69
CA ARG A 244 18.15 27.23 17.86
C ARG A 244 17.48 26.85 19.18
N ALA A 245 16.19 27.14 19.31
CA ALA A 245 15.41 26.76 20.47
C ALA A 245 15.12 25.25 20.52
N LEU A 246 14.92 24.62 19.35
CA LEU A 246 14.67 23.18 19.22
C LEU A 246 15.94 22.34 19.39
N GLU A 247 17.07 22.77 18.84
CA GLU A 247 18.36 22.04 18.80
C GLU A 247 18.71 21.34 20.14
N PRO A 248 18.76 22.04 21.29
CA PRO A 248 19.13 21.41 22.56
C PRO A 248 18.05 20.48 23.14
N LEU A 249 16.83 20.49 22.58
CA LEU A 249 15.69 19.71 23.07
C LEU A 249 15.46 18.44 22.24
N ILE A 250 15.98 18.39 21.01
CA ILE A 250 15.81 17.28 20.06
C ILE A 250 16.11 15.90 20.68
N PRO A 251 17.24 15.68 21.41
CA PRO A 251 17.52 14.38 22.03
C PRO A 251 16.43 13.90 22.99
N THR A 252 15.78 14.85 23.67
CA THR A 252 14.81 14.56 24.74
C THR A 252 13.40 14.26 24.22
N LEU A 253 13.13 14.44 22.92
CA LEU A 253 11.81 14.19 22.32
C LEU A 253 11.38 12.71 22.34
N VAL A 254 12.30 11.80 22.65
CA VAL A 254 11.98 10.38 22.92
C VAL A 254 11.34 10.16 24.30
N GLU A 255 11.33 11.18 25.16
CA GLU A 255 10.75 11.14 26.50
C GLU A 255 9.77 12.28 26.79
N LYS A 256 9.81 13.34 25.99
CA LYS A 256 9.06 14.58 26.18
C LYS A 256 8.22 14.91 24.95
N ALA A 257 7.08 15.54 25.18
CA ALA A 257 6.23 16.11 24.14
C ALA A 257 6.62 17.57 23.85
N ASP A 258 6.09 18.12 22.76
CA ASP A 258 6.17 19.55 22.44
C ASP A 258 4.79 20.21 22.45
N GLY A 259 4.72 21.42 23.00
CA GLY A 259 3.53 22.26 23.01
C GLY A 259 3.81 23.60 22.37
N PHE A 260 3.19 23.89 21.23
CA PHE A 260 3.29 25.16 20.53
C PHE A 260 2.06 26.02 20.82
N HIS A 261 2.26 27.12 21.53
CA HIS A 261 1.26 28.13 21.88
C HIS A 261 1.50 29.41 21.08
N GLY A 262 0.46 30.20 20.87
CA GLY A 262 0.57 31.53 20.25
C GLY A 262 -0.60 31.87 19.34
N LEU A 263 -0.60 33.08 18.78
CA LEU A 263 -1.74 33.56 17.99
C LEU A 263 -1.95 32.80 16.67
N PRO A 264 -3.17 32.84 16.09
CA PRO A 264 -3.39 32.45 14.71
C PRO A 264 -2.40 33.15 13.77
N GLY A 265 -1.85 32.43 12.79
CA GLY A 265 -0.88 32.98 11.84
C GLY A 265 0.59 32.90 12.28
N ALA A 266 0.89 32.54 13.54
CA ALA A 266 2.25 32.31 14.04
C ALA A 266 2.97 31.07 13.45
N CYS A 267 2.34 30.36 12.50
CA CYS A 267 2.87 29.15 11.86
C CYS A 267 3.18 27.97 12.80
N LYS A 268 2.43 27.82 13.91
CA LYS A 268 2.52 26.68 14.83
C LYS A 268 2.30 25.33 14.14
N THR A 269 1.19 25.17 13.43
CA THR A 269 0.86 23.96 12.66
C THR A 269 1.95 23.61 11.63
N PRO A 270 2.44 24.54 10.79
CA PRO A 270 3.60 24.26 9.94
C PRO A 270 4.84 23.74 10.68
N VAL A 271 5.20 24.34 11.83
CA VAL A 271 6.35 23.85 12.64
C VAL A 271 6.10 22.45 13.14
N ALA A 272 4.93 22.18 13.73
CA ALA A 272 4.58 20.88 14.27
C ALA A 272 4.65 19.78 13.20
N ARG A 273 4.10 20.01 12.01
CA ARG A 273 4.15 19.07 10.88
C ARG A 273 5.57 18.84 10.37
N THR A 274 6.34 19.92 10.26
CA THR A 274 7.73 19.87 9.78
C THR A 274 8.60 19.07 10.75
N LEU A 275 8.49 19.35 12.05
CA LEU A 275 9.20 18.62 13.10
C LEU A 275 8.78 17.14 13.15
N ALA A 276 7.47 16.86 13.06
CA ALA A 276 6.97 15.48 13.01
C ALA A 276 7.53 14.69 11.82
N MET A 277 7.57 15.29 10.63
CA MET A 277 8.14 14.65 9.45
C MET A 277 9.64 14.41 9.60
N ALA A 278 10.39 15.38 10.13
CA ALA A 278 11.83 15.23 10.40
C ALA A 278 12.12 14.07 11.38
N ILE A 279 11.36 14.01 12.49
CA ILE A 279 11.48 12.92 13.47
C ILE A 279 11.13 11.57 12.82
N SER A 280 10.05 11.51 12.05
CA SER A 280 9.62 10.31 11.34
C SER A 280 10.72 9.79 10.41
N ARG A 281 11.26 10.66 9.56
CA ARG A 281 12.39 10.35 8.66
C ARG A 281 13.61 9.81 9.43
N TYR A 282 14.00 10.50 10.50
CA TYR A 282 15.15 10.09 11.32
C TYR A 282 15.00 8.67 11.88
N TRP A 283 13.83 8.34 12.47
CA TRP A 283 13.63 7.02 13.07
C TRP A 283 13.47 5.90 12.06
N ILE A 284 12.85 6.16 10.90
CA ILE A 284 12.77 5.20 9.80
C ILE A 284 14.18 4.85 9.32
N HIS A 285 15.00 5.88 9.08
CA HIS A 285 16.38 5.70 8.65
C HIS A 285 17.22 4.95 9.70
N LYS A 286 17.16 5.39 10.97
CA LYS A 286 17.89 4.76 12.07
C LYS A 286 17.51 3.29 12.29
N ALA A 287 16.26 2.94 12.04
CA ALA A 287 15.78 1.56 12.12
C ALA A 287 16.03 0.74 10.85
N ARG A 288 16.64 1.32 9.81
CA ARG A 288 16.89 0.71 8.49
C ARG A 288 15.60 0.22 7.83
N LYS A 289 14.54 1.03 7.91
CA LYS A 289 13.24 0.76 7.28
C LYS A 289 12.96 1.66 6.08
N ASP A 290 14.01 2.27 5.53
CA ASP A 290 13.94 3.03 4.28
C ASP A 290 13.37 2.13 3.18
N GLY A 291 12.29 2.56 2.52
CA GLY A 291 11.59 1.78 1.48
C GLY A 291 10.47 0.87 1.98
N GLU A 292 10.46 0.49 3.27
CA GLU A 292 9.37 -0.27 3.88
C GLU A 292 8.29 0.65 4.48
N ILE A 293 8.72 1.74 5.11
CA ILE A 293 7.85 2.68 5.81
C ILE A 293 8.05 4.07 5.22
N ARG A 294 6.95 4.71 4.84
CA ARG A 294 6.95 6.10 4.42
C ARG A 294 6.92 7.03 5.64
N PRO A 295 7.75 8.08 5.65
CA PRO A 295 7.65 9.12 6.66
C PRO A 295 6.25 9.70 6.72
N SER A 296 5.70 9.80 7.92
CA SER A 296 4.31 10.22 8.11
C SER A 296 4.03 10.73 9.53
N PHE A 297 2.94 11.48 9.67
CA PHE A 297 2.34 11.85 10.95
C PHE A 297 0.83 11.68 10.92
N ARG A 298 0.19 11.69 12.09
CA ARG A 298 -1.26 11.81 12.22
C ARG A 298 -1.60 13.14 12.85
N GLN A 299 -2.68 13.76 12.41
CA GLN A 299 -3.20 14.99 12.99
C GLN A 299 -4.67 14.82 13.36
N ALA A 300 -5.07 15.38 14.51
CA ALA A 300 -6.45 15.39 14.97
C ALA A 300 -6.75 16.57 15.91
N CYS A 301 -8.01 17.00 15.92
CA CYS A 301 -8.53 18.02 16.83
C CYS A 301 -9.10 17.48 18.15
N ASP A 302 -9.15 16.16 18.31
CA ASP A 302 -9.48 15.50 19.58
C ASP A 302 -8.56 14.30 19.83
N PHE A 303 -8.15 14.10 21.07
CA PHE A 303 -7.31 12.95 21.44
C PHE A 303 -7.96 11.59 21.11
N ASP A 304 -9.29 11.53 21.11
CA ASP A 304 -10.06 10.33 20.77
C ASP A 304 -9.98 10.00 19.28
N PHE A 305 -9.52 10.91 18.43
CA PHE A 305 -9.35 10.63 17.01
C PHE A 305 -8.03 9.92 16.69
N PHE A 306 -7.16 9.70 17.69
CA PHE A 306 -5.99 8.82 17.57
C PHE A 306 -6.31 7.33 17.85
N ARG A 307 -7.59 7.00 18.00
CA ARG A 307 -8.07 5.60 18.13
C ARG A 307 -7.87 4.81 16.83
N GLY A 308 -8.03 3.49 16.93
CA GLY A 308 -8.02 2.57 15.77
C GLY A 308 -6.64 2.00 15.43
N GLN A 309 -5.57 2.80 15.54
CA GLN A 309 -4.19 2.34 15.32
C GLN A 309 -3.28 2.75 16.47
N ALA A 310 -2.52 1.80 17.01
CA ALA A 310 -1.50 2.09 18.01
C ALA A 310 -0.43 3.01 17.42
N GLY A 311 -0.02 4.00 18.20
CA GLY A 311 1.06 4.90 17.79
C GLY A 311 2.41 4.20 17.66
N SER A 312 3.38 4.84 16.99
CA SER A 312 4.71 4.30 16.80
C SER A 312 5.78 5.39 16.83
N LEU A 313 7.02 5.02 17.14
CA LEU A 313 8.17 5.93 17.12
C LEU A 313 8.35 6.64 15.75
N MET A 314 7.97 5.97 14.66
CA MET A 314 8.10 6.45 13.29
C MET A 314 6.91 7.28 12.82
N ARG A 315 5.84 7.37 13.61
CA ARG A 315 4.62 8.12 13.26
C ARG A 315 4.19 9.00 14.42
N PRO A 316 4.64 10.26 14.45
CA PRO A 316 4.21 11.23 15.44
C PRO A 316 2.72 11.53 15.38
N ASP A 317 2.16 11.90 16.53
CA ASP A 317 0.79 12.38 16.64
C ASP A 317 0.77 13.89 16.95
N ILE A 318 -0.05 14.64 16.23
CA ILE A 318 -0.22 16.09 16.37
C ILE A 318 -1.66 16.42 16.77
N PHE A 319 -1.86 16.87 18.00
CA PHE A 319 -3.13 17.50 18.41
C PHE A 319 -3.15 18.94 17.89
N ASP A 320 -4.05 19.26 16.97
CA ASP A 320 -4.11 20.56 16.31
C ASP A 320 -5.54 20.88 15.87
N ASP A 321 -5.85 22.17 15.72
CA ASP A 321 -7.21 22.72 15.49
C ASP A 321 -8.25 22.38 16.58
N GLY A 322 -7.84 21.70 17.65
CA GLY A 322 -8.67 21.43 18.83
C GLY A 322 -8.47 22.47 19.93
N THR A 323 -9.42 22.56 20.85
CA THR A 323 -9.35 23.45 22.01
C THR A 323 -8.70 22.71 23.18
N LEU A 324 -7.45 23.04 23.54
CA LEU A 324 -6.76 22.37 24.65
C LEU A 324 -7.48 22.59 25.99
N SER A 325 -8.07 23.77 26.18
CA SER A 325 -8.84 24.12 27.38
C SER A 325 -10.17 23.38 27.52
N ASP A 326 -10.58 22.59 26.52
CA ASP A 326 -11.72 21.67 26.60
C ASP A 326 -11.30 20.24 26.94
N GLN A 327 -10.00 19.94 26.90
CA GLN A 327 -9.46 18.61 27.13
C GLN A 327 -9.12 18.38 28.60
N PRO A 328 -9.76 17.41 29.29
CA PRO A 328 -9.46 17.14 30.69
C PRO A 328 -7.97 16.81 30.91
N PHE A 329 -7.41 17.23 32.05
CA PHE A 329 -5.98 17.04 32.33
C PHE A 329 -5.55 15.58 32.27
N ARG A 330 -6.43 14.63 32.57
CA ARG A 330 -6.14 13.19 32.38
C ARG A 330 -5.77 12.84 30.94
N LYS A 331 -6.43 13.44 29.94
CA LYS A 331 -6.15 13.21 28.51
C LYS A 331 -4.85 13.89 28.11
N VAL A 332 -4.68 15.16 28.49
CA VAL A 332 -3.45 15.93 28.21
C VAL A 332 -2.22 15.28 28.85
N LYS A 333 -2.33 14.80 30.09
CA LYS A 333 -1.25 14.05 30.76
C LYS A 333 -0.95 12.72 30.10
N ALA A 334 -1.98 11.99 29.64
CA ALA A 334 -1.78 10.73 28.94
C ALA A 334 -1.09 10.97 27.58
N PHE A 335 -1.55 11.97 26.83
CA PHE A 335 -0.94 12.39 25.57
C PHE A 335 0.50 12.84 25.79
N THR A 336 0.80 13.70 26.74
CA THR A 336 2.18 14.22 26.93
C THR A 336 3.15 13.21 27.56
N TYR A 337 2.70 12.03 28.03
CA TYR A 337 3.57 11.06 28.70
C TYR A 337 4.27 10.11 27.72
N VAL A 338 5.25 10.65 26.99
CA VAL A 338 5.99 9.94 25.93
C VAL A 338 6.84 8.77 26.45
N SER A 339 7.45 8.88 27.63
CA SER A 339 8.32 7.83 28.18
C SER A 339 7.59 6.62 28.82
N ASN A 340 6.27 6.67 28.94
CA ASN A 340 5.49 5.57 29.52
C ASN A 340 5.37 4.38 28.54
N ILE A 341 5.35 3.14 29.06
CA ILE A 341 5.28 1.91 28.23
C ILE A 341 4.07 1.94 27.31
N GLU A 342 2.90 2.25 27.88
CA GLU A 342 1.66 2.49 27.17
C GLU A 342 0.87 3.57 27.92
N SER A 343 0.43 4.60 27.21
CA SER A 343 -0.45 5.64 27.76
C SER A 343 -1.79 5.64 27.02
N MET A 344 -2.88 5.65 27.79
CA MET A 344 -4.26 5.67 27.28
C MET A 344 -5.12 6.65 28.10
N PRO A 345 -6.06 7.38 27.49
CA PRO A 345 -7.13 8.02 28.23
C PRO A 345 -8.07 6.94 28.82
N LYS A 346 -8.72 7.19 29.97
CA LYS A 346 -9.51 6.21 30.76
C LYS A 346 -10.79 5.67 30.05
N GLU A 347 -10.87 5.72 28.75
CA GLU A 347 -12.05 5.27 27.99
C GLU A 347 -11.93 3.76 27.70
N ARG A 348 -13.05 3.03 27.83
CA ARG A 348 -13.10 1.57 27.62
C ARG A 348 -12.91 1.24 26.13
N TRP A 349 -12.49 0.00 25.84
CA TRP A 349 -12.33 -0.66 24.52
C TRP A 349 -12.18 0.28 23.31
N GLY A 350 -10.97 0.35 22.75
CA GLY A 350 -10.68 1.14 21.56
C GLY A 350 -10.23 2.57 21.83
N ALA A 351 -9.81 2.91 23.05
CA ALA A 351 -9.20 4.21 23.37
C ALA A 351 -7.90 4.47 22.60
N ALA A 352 -7.53 5.75 22.50
CA ALA A 352 -6.28 6.15 21.87
C ALA A 352 -5.11 5.52 22.64
N LYS A 353 -4.17 4.94 21.91
CA LYS A 353 -3.01 4.24 22.46
C LYS A 353 -1.76 4.89 21.93
N TRP A 354 -0.97 5.46 22.84
CA TRP A 354 0.32 6.00 22.51
C TRP A 354 1.44 5.13 23.09
N ALA A 355 2.38 4.78 22.21
CA ALA A 355 3.50 3.92 22.54
C ALA A 355 4.63 4.72 23.21
N LYS A 356 5.49 4.01 23.97
CA LYS A 356 6.73 4.57 24.50
C LYS A 356 7.59 5.15 23.37
N GLY A 357 8.10 6.35 23.59
CA GLY A 357 8.98 7.04 22.65
C GLY A 357 8.27 7.63 21.43
N GLN A 358 6.97 7.38 21.25
CA GLN A 358 6.23 8.03 20.17
C GLN A 358 6.25 9.55 20.35
N PRO A 359 6.74 10.32 19.36
CA PRO A 359 6.75 11.77 19.42
C PRO A 359 5.32 12.32 19.38
N ARG A 360 5.05 13.32 20.21
CA ARG A 360 3.70 13.87 20.43
C ARG A 360 3.77 15.37 20.54
N ILE A 361 2.98 16.05 19.71
CA ILE A 361 3.00 17.50 19.57
C ILE A 361 1.58 18.01 19.75
N TYR A 362 1.40 19.14 20.41
CA TYR A 362 0.11 19.83 20.42
C TYR A 362 0.27 21.31 20.08
N CYS A 363 -0.74 21.86 19.39
CA CYS A 363 -0.81 23.28 19.03
C CYS A 363 -2.01 23.94 19.73
N VAL A 364 -1.80 25.15 20.27
CA VAL A 364 -2.78 25.87 21.09
C VAL A 364 -2.81 27.35 20.68
N ASN A 365 -4.01 27.93 20.60
CA ASN A 365 -4.17 29.35 20.29
C ASN A 365 -4.40 30.20 21.54
N GLU A 366 -4.95 29.59 22.59
CA GLU A 366 -5.37 30.23 23.82
C GLU A 366 -4.17 30.56 24.70
N PHE A 367 -3.90 31.85 24.90
CA PHE A 367 -2.99 32.40 25.91
C PHE A 367 -3.39 33.84 26.22
N GLU A 368 -2.91 34.41 27.33
CA GLU A 368 -3.26 35.77 27.78
C GLU A 368 -2.16 36.78 27.44
N GLU A 369 -2.34 37.48 26.31
CA GLU A 369 -1.41 38.51 25.81
C GLU A 369 -1.19 39.65 26.82
N ASN A 370 -2.20 40.05 27.59
CA ASN A 370 -2.09 41.20 28.49
C ASN A 370 -1.20 40.92 29.71
N THR A 371 -0.84 39.65 29.94
CA THR A 371 0.07 39.25 31.02
C THR A 371 1.51 39.11 30.55
N GLU A 372 1.81 39.38 29.27
CA GLU A 372 3.16 39.30 28.73
C GLU A 372 4.11 40.26 29.48
N PRO A 373 5.21 39.76 30.08
CA PRO A 373 6.15 40.61 30.78
C PRO A 373 6.79 41.63 29.85
N LYS A 374 6.82 42.89 30.28
CA LYS A 374 7.50 43.97 29.54
C LYS A 374 8.98 43.63 29.36
N PHE A 375 9.58 44.25 28.35
CA PHE A 375 11.02 44.17 28.18
C PHE A 375 11.71 45.08 29.19
N ASP A 376 12.58 44.48 30.00
CA ASP A 376 13.49 45.21 30.88
C ASP A 376 14.77 45.65 30.13
N GLN A 377 14.91 45.22 28.87
CA GLN A 377 16.03 45.52 27.99
C GLN A 377 15.80 46.76 27.14
N SER A 378 16.89 47.46 26.83
CA SER A 378 16.89 48.54 25.84
C SER A 378 16.51 48.04 24.43
N LEU A 379 15.98 48.93 23.59
CA LEU A 379 15.65 48.62 22.19
C LEU A 379 16.86 48.11 21.39
N LEU A 380 18.07 48.58 21.71
CA LEU A 380 19.32 48.11 21.11
C LEU A 380 19.59 46.62 21.42
N GLN A 381 19.44 46.22 22.69
CA GLN A 381 19.64 44.82 23.09
C GLN A 381 18.58 43.88 22.48
N GLN A 382 17.36 44.38 22.30
CA GLN A 382 16.30 43.65 21.60
C GLN A 382 16.63 43.48 20.10
N ALA A 383 17.14 44.53 19.46
CA ALA A 383 17.56 44.48 18.05
C ALA A 383 18.76 43.56 17.81
N GLU A 384 19.65 43.43 18.80
CA GLU A 384 20.78 42.50 18.78
C GLU A 384 20.35 41.03 19.00
N GLY A 385 19.06 40.77 19.26
CA GLY A 385 18.55 39.41 19.45
C GLY A 385 18.96 38.77 20.78
N ILE A 386 19.39 39.56 21.76
CA ILE A 386 19.90 39.05 23.04
C ILE A 386 18.75 38.41 23.81
N SER A 387 18.93 37.13 24.15
CA SER A 387 17.91 36.36 24.84
C SER A 387 17.86 36.74 26.33
N THR A 388 16.67 36.77 26.90
CA THR A 388 16.42 37.05 28.32
C THR A 388 15.70 35.89 28.99
N TYR A 389 15.44 36.03 30.28
CA TYR A 389 14.62 35.10 31.04
C TYR A 389 13.48 35.83 31.71
N VAL A 390 12.32 35.20 31.77
CA VAL A 390 11.18 35.62 32.59
C VAL A 390 10.96 34.63 33.74
N SER A 391 10.25 35.08 34.77
CA SER A 391 9.90 34.20 35.88
C SER A 391 8.98 33.07 35.42
N HIS A 392 9.04 31.94 36.12
CA HIS A 392 8.11 30.82 35.88
C HIS A 392 6.66 31.26 36.03
N ASP A 393 6.37 32.02 37.08
CA ASP A 393 5.02 32.45 37.43
C ASP A 393 4.43 33.39 36.36
N ASP A 394 5.24 34.30 35.82
CA ASP A 394 4.77 35.18 34.74
C ASP A 394 4.51 34.40 33.44
N PHE A 395 5.33 33.40 33.15
CA PHE A 395 5.05 32.49 32.04
C PHE A 395 3.75 31.69 32.24
N LEU A 396 3.48 31.23 33.47
CA LEU A 396 2.24 30.53 33.78
C LEU A 396 1.00 31.41 33.64
N LYS A 397 1.07 32.69 34.00
CA LYS A 397 -0.04 33.65 33.80
C LYS A 397 -0.42 33.74 32.33
N MET A 398 0.57 33.78 31.43
CA MET A 398 0.29 33.79 29.99
C MET A 398 -0.43 32.51 29.53
N LEU A 399 -0.10 31.35 30.08
CA LEU A 399 -0.71 30.07 29.69
C LEU A 399 -2.02 29.75 30.42
N GLU A 400 -2.49 30.60 31.34
CA GLU A 400 -3.69 30.30 32.14
C GLU A 400 -4.92 29.93 31.29
N PRO A 401 -5.22 30.62 30.17
CA PRO A 401 -6.36 30.28 29.32
C PRO A 401 -6.24 28.93 28.60
N SER A 402 -5.03 28.38 28.44
CA SER A 402 -4.78 27.14 27.70
C SER A 402 -5.29 25.89 28.44
N TRP A 403 -5.55 26.00 29.75
CA TRP A 403 -5.79 24.85 30.62
C TRP A 403 -7.27 24.59 30.87
N TYR A 404 -7.62 23.31 31.05
CA TYR A 404 -8.99 22.90 31.36
C TYR A 404 -9.49 23.50 32.68
N PRO A 405 -10.46 24.44 32.67
CA PRO A 405 -10.77 25.25 33.85
C PRO A 405 -11.26 24.44 35.06
N LYS A 406 -12.01 23.36 34.82
CA LYS A 406 -12.65 22.57 35.90
C LYS A 406 -11.65 21.77 36.75
N GLU A 407 -10.44 21.55 36.24
CA GLU A 407 -9.39 20.82 36.95
C GLU A 407 -8.09 21.66 37.00
N ASN A 408 -8.16 22.97 36.77
CA ASN A 408 -6.99 23.83 36.74
C ASN A 408 -6.40 23.99 38.15
N SER A 409 -5.32 23.25 38.41
CA SER A 409 -4.56 23.32 39.65
C SER A 409 -3.08 23.29 39.32
N ASN A 410 -2.26 23.91 40.16
CA ASN A 410 -0.81 23.95 39.96
C ASN A 410 -0.21 22.53 39.80
N ALA A 411 -0.69 21.55 40.58
CA ALA A 411 -0.27 20.16 40.45
C ALA A 411 -0.60 19.54 39.08
N ASN A 412 -1.76 19.87 38.51
CA ASN A 412 -2.18 19.39 37.20
C ASN A 412 -1.38 20.05 36.07
N VAL A 413 -1.18 21.37 36.13
CA VAL A 413 -0.38 22.14 35.17
C VAL A 413 1.07 21.66 35.21
N MET A 414 1.70 21.60 36.38
CA MET A 414 3.08 21.12 36.52
C MET A 414 3.27 19.67 36.06
N ALA A 415 2.25 18.83 36.21
CA ALA A 415 2.27 17.49 35.65
C ALA A 415 2.31 17.49 34.11
N VAL A 416 1.67 18.42 33.41
CA VAL A 416 1.80 18.54 31.96
C VAL A 416 3.16 19.14 31.59
N LEU A 417 3.54 20.21 32.28
CA LEU A 417 4.77 20.95 32.05
C LEU A 417 6.04 20.10 32.28
N LYS A 418 6.05 19.16 33.23
CA LYS A 418 7.21 18.27 33.41
C LYS A 418 7.44 17.27 32.27
N ARG A 419 6.43 17.11 31.41
CA ARG A 419 6.41 16.16 30.29
C ARG A 419 6.53 16.86 28.93
N THR A 420 6.46 18.19 28.89
CA THR A 420 6.34 18.93 27.64
C THR A 420 7.29 20.13 27.58
N HIS A 421 8.06 20.26 26.49
CA HIS A 421 8.69 21.52 26.14
C HIS A 421 7.62 22.47 25.60
N ASN A 422 7.50 23.65 26.20
CA ASN A 422 6.49 24.62 25.80
C ASN A 422 7.16 25.78 25.07
N PHE A 423 6.67 26.05 23.87
CA PHE A 423 7.01 27.17 23.05
C PHE A 423 5.81 28.09 23.00
N LEU A 424 5.94 29.36 23.40
CA LEU A 424 4.88 30.35 23.27
C LEU A 424 5.36 31.47 22.34
N ASN A 425 4.71 31.61 21.19
CA ASN A 425 4.92 32.72 20.27
C ASN A 425 3.97 33.86 20.59
N THR A 426 4.50 35.00 20.98
CA THR A 426 3.73 36.24 21.10
C THR A 426 4.01 37.13 19.88
N ALA A 427 3.43 38.33 19.86
CA ALA A 427 3.76 39.32 18.84
C ALA A 427 5.21 39.83 18.97
N THR A 428 5.84 39.69 20.14
CA THR A 428 7.14 40.31 20.42
C THR A 428 8.26 39.30 20.69
N SER A 429 7.91 38.09 21.15
CA SER A 429 8.87 37.15 21.71
C SER A 429 8.48 35.69 21.49
N LEU A 430 9.50 34.84 21.38
CA LEU A 430 9.41 33.40 21.53
C LEU A 430 9.85 33.02 22.94
N TYR A 431 8.94 32.43 23.71
CA TYR A 431 9.25 31.87 25.02
C TYR A 431 9.48 30.37 24.93
N VAL A 432 10.52 29.88 25.59
CA VAL A 432 10.89 28.46 25.59
C VAL A 432 11.04 27.99 27.02
N ARG A 433 10.13 27.11 27.44
CA ARG A 433 10.20 26.41 28.72
C ARG A 433 10.50 24.94 28.47
N PRO A 434 11.74 24.47 28.71
CA PRO A 434 12.05 23.05 28.64
C PRO A 434 11.20 22.22 29.62
N ALA A 435 10.91 20.98 29.27
CA ALA A 435 10.21 20.04 30.15
C ALA A 435 11.01 19.83 31.45
N GLY A 436 10.36 19.94 32.60
CA GLY A 436 11.03 19.78 33.90
C GLY A 436 10.06 19.80 35.08
N GLU A 437 10.43 19.11 36.16
CA GLU A 437 9.58 18.97 37.35
C GLU A 437 9.54 20.23 38.21
N LYS A 438 10.62 21.01 38.20
CA LYS A 438 10.77 22.21 39.01
C LYS A 438 10.35 23.46 38.23
N PRO A 439 9.80 24.48 38.89
CA PRO A 439 9.78 25.83 38.35
C PRO A 439 11.19 26.25 37.90
N CYS A 440 11.28 26.86 36.73
CA CYS A 440 12.53 27.35 36.18
C CYS A 440 12.31 28.69 35.46
N PRO A 441 13.35 29.54 35.37
CA PRO A 441 13.31 30.70 34.49
C PRO A 441 13.02 30.25 33.05
N VAL A 442 12.16 31.00 32.36
CA VAL A 442 11.74 30.69 30.99
C VAL A 442 12.51 31.58 30.03
N LEU A 443 13.17 30.96 29.06
CA LEU A 443 13.95 31.66 28.04
C LEU A 443 13.00 32.49 27.17
N ARG A 444 13.35 33.74 26.90
CA ARG A 444 12.63 34.69 26.05
C ARG A 444 13.57 35.17 24.94
N HIS A 445 13.28 34.79 23.71
CA HIS A 445 13.96 35.26 22.50
C HIS A 445 13.13 36.38 21.85
N PRO A 446 13.69 37.59 21.68
CA PRO A 446 12.99 38.64 20.95
C PRO A 446 12.79 38.25 19.48
N LEU A 447 11.57 38.46 18.98
CA LEU A 447 11.19 38.17 17.60
C LEU A 447 11.45 39.34 16.64
N GLY A 448 11.70 40.54 17.17
CA GLY A 448 12.09 41.70 16.37
C GLY A 448 11.12 41.99 15.22
N ASP A 449 11.55 41.65 14.01
CA ASP A 449 10.89 41.96 12.74
C ASP A 449 9.84 40.94 12.27
N LYS A 450 9.69 39.80 12.95
CA LYS A 450 8.90 38.68 12.42
C LYS A 450 8.11 37.92 13.47
N THR A 451 6.83 37.71 13.21
CA THR A 451 5.88 37.11 14.16
C THR A 451 5.55 35.65 13.87
N ASP A 452 6.23 35.00 12.92
CA ASP A 452 6.00 33.60 12.56
C ASP A 452 7.31 32.78 12.51
N TYR A 453 7.14 31.46 12.49
CA TYR A 453 8.24 30.50 12.54
C TYR A 453 8.75 30.00 11.17
N LEU A 454 8.26 30.52 10.04
CA LEU A 454 8.67 30.02 8.72
C LEU A 454 9.72 30.92 8.12
N HIS A 455 10.76 30.37 7.50
CA HIS A 455 11.67 31.16 6.67
C HIS A 455 10.88 32.01 5.65
N ARG A 456 11.37 33.22 5.36
CA ARG A 456 10.63 34.26 4.60
C ARG A 456 10.07 33.72 3.28
N ASP A 457 10.84 32.89 2.61
CA ASP A 457 10.51 32.36 1.28
C ASP A 457 9.59 31.13 1.33
N SER A 458 9.54 30.43 2.47
CA SER A 458 8.82 29.16 2.63
C SER A 458 7.31 29.33 2.86
N ARG A 459 6.85 30.56 3.15
CA ARG A 459 5.42 30.86 3.28
C ARG A 459 4.66 30.60 1.98
N SER A 460 5.27 30.91 0.83
CA SER A 460 4.68 30.68 -0.50
C SER A 460 4.41 29.18 -0.76
N VAL A 461 5.36 28.32 -0.39
CA VAL A 461 5.27 26.86 -0.48
C VAL A 461 4.15 26.34 0.42
N CYS A 462 4.10 26.82 1.67
CA CYS A 462 3.06 26.44 2.62
C CYS A 462 1.65 26.83 2.12
N ASP A 463 1.51 28.04 1.56
CA ASP A 463 0.23 28.52 1.03
C ASP A 463 -0.19 27.80 -0.24
N PHE A 464 0.74 27.42 -1.11
CA PHE A 464 0.47 26.59 -2.28
C PHE A 464 -0.11 25.23 -1.88
N HIS A 465 0.54 24.54 -0.94
CA HIS A 465 0.07 23.25 -0.45
C HIS A 465 -1.28 23.36 0.28
N ARG A 466 -1.48 24.41 1.09
CA ARG A 466 -2.78 24.69 1.74
C ARG A 466 -3.92 24.88 0.74
N LYS A 467 -3.63 25.37 -0.46
CA LYS A 467 -4.60 25.54 -1.56
C LYS A 467 -4.81 24.27 -2.40
N GLY A 468 -4.24 23.13 -1.97
CA GLY A 468 -4.38 21.83 -2.64
C GLY A 468 -3.28 21.52 -3.64
N GLY A 469 -2.22 22.32 -3.69
CA GLY A 469 -1.02 22.00 -4.47
C GLY A 469 -0.31 20.77 -3.90
N THR A 470 0.07 19.84 -4.77
CA THR A 470 0.74 18.58 -4.38
C THR A 470 2.22 18.55 -4.76
N ASP A 471 2.67 19.49 -5.58
CA ASP A 471 4.04 19.53 -6.05
C ASP A 471 5.00 19.93 -4.91
N LEU A 472 6.10 19.19 -4.82
CA LEU A 472 7.20 19.51 -3.91
C LEU A 472 8.11 20.57 -4.56
N PRO A 473 8.75 21.45 -3.78
CA PRO A 473 9.75 22.37 -4.30
C PRO A 473 10.89 21.63 -5.04
N ASP A 474 11.42 22.23 -6.12
CA ASP A 474 12.53 21.63 -6.87
C ASP A 474 13.79 21.39 -6.00
N ASP A 475 13.97 22.19 -4.94
CA ASP A 475 15.08 22.10 -4.00
C ASP A 475 14.81 21.18 -2.79
N PHE A 476 13.67 20.48 -2.77
CA PHE A 476 13.21 19.70 -1.62
C PHE A 476 14.21 18.62 -1.19
N GLU A 477 14.79 17.86 -2.12
CA GLU A 477 15.79 16.83 -1.81
C GLU A 477 17.07 17.40 -1.19
N THR A 478 17.49 18.59 -1.64
CA THR A 478 18.65 19.28 -1.06
C THR A 478 18.37 19.70 0.37
N LYS A 479 17.16 20.21 0.63
CA LYS A 479 16.71 20.58 1.97
C LYS A 479 16.54 19.38 2.89
N LEU A 480 16.04 18.26 2.39
CA LEU A 480 15.96 17.00 3.13
C LEU A 480 17.35 16.50 3.55
N GLN A 481 18.35 16.58 2.66
CA GLN A 481 19.70 16.18 3.00
C GLN A 481 20.30 17.08 4.11
N TRP A 482 20.04 18.39 4.05
CA TRP A 482 20.42 19.32 5.11
C TRP A 482 19.72 18.97 6.43
N GLU A 483 18.41 18.74 6.40
CA GLU A 483 17.60 18.38 7.57
C GLU A 483 18.13 17.10 8.22
N SER A 484 18.41 16.06 7.43
CA SER A 484 18.94 14.80 7.94
C SER A 484 20.27 14.99 8.66
N ASN A 485 21.16 15.81 8.10
CA ASN A 485 22.45 16.12 8.72
C ASN A 485 22.28 16.93 10.01
N TRP A 486 21.44 17.97 9.98
CA TRP A 486 21.17 18.82 11.13
C TRP A 486 20.51 18.03 12.27
N PHE A 487 19.48 17.24 11.96
CA PHE A 487 18.74 16.47 12.95
C PHE A 487 19.59 15.34 13.54
N SER A 488 20.38 14.65 12.70
CA SER A 488 21.34 13.66 13.17
C SER A 488 22.38 14.27 14.11
N LYS A 489 22.88 15.47 13.80
CA LYS A 489 23.80 16.19 14.67
C LYS A 489 23.13 16.56 15.99
N ALA A 490 21.94 17.16 15.96
CA ALA A 490 21.18 17.52 17.16
C ALA A 490 20.87 16.29 18.04
N MET A 491 20.54 15.14 17.43
CA MET A 491 20.34 13.86 18.14
C MET A 491 21.64 13.22 18.66
N SER A 492 22.79 13.55 18.09
CA SER A 492 24.09 13.02 18.50
C SER A 492 24.74 13.81 19.63
N GLU A 493 24.22 15.00 19.93
CA GLU A 493 24.54 15.76 21.13
C GLU A 493 23.85 15.12 22.35
N ASP A 494 24.24 13.89 22.67
CA ASP A 494 23.82 13.11 23.83
C ASP A 494 25.09 12.53 24.50
N THR A 495 25.68 13.28 25.43
CA THR A 495 25.75 12.96 26.88
C THR A 495 26.56 14.00 27.64
#